data_AF-A0A1S3YHD2-F1
#
_entry.id   AF-A0A1S3YHD2-F1
#
_cell.length_a   1.000
_cell.length_b   1.000
_cell.length_c   1.000
_cell.angle_alpha   90.00
_cell.angle_beta   90.00
_cell.angle_gamma   90.00
#
_symmetry.space_group_name_H-M   'P 1'
#
loop_
_entity.id
_entity.type
_entity.pdbx_description
1 polymer ?
#
loop_
_entity_poly.entity_id
_entity_poly.type
_entity_poly.pdbx_seq_one_letter_code
_entity_poly.pdbx_strand_id
1 'polypeptide(L)'
;AFVINERNEVLVVQEKSGRFRGTGVWKFPTGVVDEGEDICDAAVREVKEETGVNAKFVEILAFRQSHKSFFDKSDLFFVCMLQPLSFDIQKQDAEIEAAQWMPFEQYAAQPFVHGHELLRYISDICSAKLEGRYTGFSSVPTVTSFSEKNTYLYMNGNVRTNSRGNP
;
A
#
# COMPACT_ATOMS: atom_id res chain seq x y z
N ALA A 1 -0.80 -2.46 1.24
CA ALA A 1 -1.15 -1.09 1.64
C ALA A 1 -0.63 -0.79 3.05
N PHE A 2 0.30 0.15 3.18
CA PHE A 2 0.76 0.67 4.47
C PHE A 2 -0.22 1.77 4.93
N VAL A 3 -1.19 1.38 5.76
CA VAL A 3 -2.21 2.30 6.31
C VAL A 3 -1.81 2.64 7.74
N ILE A 4 -1.42 3.89 8.02
CA ILE A 4 -0.96 4.32 9.34
C ILE A 4 -1.91 5.38 9.92
N ASN A 5 -2.28 5.24 11.19
CA ASN A 5 -3.05 6.25 11.91
C ASN A 5 -2.16 7.23 12.70
N GLU A 6 -2.77 8.25 13.31
CA GLU A 6 -2.07 9.28 14.09
C GLU A 6 -1.39 8.76 15.37
N ARG A 7 -1.71 7.53 15.80
CA ARG A 7 -1.09 6.87 16.95
C ARG A 7 0.10 5.99 16.57
N ASN A 8 0.59 6.08 15.33
CA ASN A 8 1.62 5.19 14.76
C ASN A 8 1.24 3.71 14.82
N GLU A 9 -0.06 3.41 14.71
CA GLU A 9 -0.55 2.05 14.53
C GLU A 9 -0.83 1.81 13.04
N VAL A 10 -0.36 0.68 12.55
CA VAL A 10 -0.54 0.22 11.18
C VAL A 10 -1.68 -0.79 11.11
N LEU A 11 -2.52 -0.68 10.09
CA LEU A 11 -3.55 -1.67 9.80
C LEU A 11 -2.89 -2.94 9.25
N VAL A 12 -3.14 -4.07 9.92
CA VAL A 12 -2.59 -5.37 9.54
C VAL A 12 -3.66 -6.44 9.53
N VAL A 13 -3.43 -7.46 8.71
CA VAL A 13 -4.32 -8.61 8.54
C VAL A 13 -3.56 -9.92 8.70
N GLN A 14 -4.30 -10.97 9.05
CA GLN A 14 -3.89 -12.37 8.94
C GLN A 14 -4.79 -13.06 7.91
N GLU A 15 -4.19 -13.80 6.97
CA GLU A 15 -4.94 -14.56 5.98
C GLU A 15 -5.54 -15.84 6.56
N LYS A 16 -6.76 -16.15 6.12
CA LYS A 16 -7.47 -17.39 6.41
C LYS A 16 -7.13 -18.51 5.43
N SER A 17 -6.49 -18.19 4.32
CA SER A 17 -6.11 -19.14 3.26
C SER A 17 -4.68 -18.87 2.75
N GLY A 18 -4.22 -19.67 1.78
CA GLY A 18 -2.89 -19.49 1.19
C GLY A 18 -1.73 -19.87 2.11
N ARG A 19 -0.53 -19.36 1.77
CA ARG A 19 0.74 -19.71 2.41
C ARG A 19 0.82 -19.29 3.88
N PHE A 20 0.08 -18.27 4.29
CA PHE A 20 0.14 -17.70 5.63
C PHE A 20 -0.96 -18.21 6.58
N ARG A 21 -1.88 -19.06 6.10
CA ARG A 21 -2.93 -19.63 6.92
C ARG A 21 -2.37 -20.32 8.17
N GLY A 22 -2.87 -19.91 9.34
CA GLY A 22 -2.50 -20.51 10.63
C GLY A 22 -1.07 -20.22 11.10
N THR A 23 -0.31 -19.37 10.39
CA THR A 23 1.05 -18.99 10.78
C THR A 23 1.08 -17.90 11.85
N GLY A 24 -0.02 -17.17 12.02
CA GLY A 24 -0.11 -16.02 12.93
C GLY A 24 0.66 -14.78 12.45
N VAL A 25 1.19 -14.79 11.22
CA VAL A 25 1.94 -13.66 10.66
C VAL A 25 1.00 -12.51 10.31
N TRP A 26 1.27 -11.32 10.87
CA TRP A 26 0.58 -10.09 10.51
C TRP A 26 1.26 -9.43 9.32
N LYS A 27 0.49 -9.14 8.28
CA LYS A 27 0.96 -8.45 7.08
C LYS A 27 0.11 -7.22 6.78
N PHE A 28 0.59 -6.38 5.87
CA PHE A 28 -0.23 -5.31 5.30
C PHE A 28 -1.36 -5.91 4.44
N PRO A 29 -2.52 -5.24 4.35
CA PRO A 29 -3.53 -5.56 3.35
C PRO A 29 -2.94 -5.60 1.95
N THR A 30 -3.29 -6.60 1.14
CA THR A 30 -2.67 -6.78 -0.18
C THR A 30 -3.54 -7.60 -1.11
N GLY A 31 -3.76 -7.09 -2.31
CA GLY A 31 -4.35 -7.85 -3.40
C GLY A 31 -3.78 -7.42 -4.74
N VAL A 32 -4.55 -7.67 -5.80
CA VAL A 32 -4.12 -7.48 -7.19
C VAL A 32 -4.76 -6.21 -7.76
N VAL A 33 -4.07 -5.60 -8.72
CA VAL A 33 -4.65 -4.52 -9.52
C VAL A 33 -5.42 -5.16 -10.67
N ASP A 34 -6.71 -4.84 -10.79
CA ASP A 34 -7.54 -5.39 -11.86
C ASP A 34 -7.24 -4.76 -13.22
N GLU A 35 -7.68 -5.42 -14.29
CA GLU A 35 -7.53 -4.89 -15.65
C GLU A 35 -8.25 -3.54 -15.78
N GLY A 36 -7.49 -2.50 -16.13
CA GLY A 36 -8.00 -1.14 -16.29
C GLY A 36 -8.14 -0.35 -14.98
N GLU A 37 -7.69 -0.91 -13.85
CA GLU A 37 -7.70 -0.25 -12.55
C GLU A 37 -6.40 0.53 -12.29
N ASP A 38 -6.51 1.70 -11.66
CA ASP A 38 -5.36 2.50 -11.23
C ASP A 38 -4.75 1.94 -9.93
N ILE A 39 -3.42 2.01 -9.80
CA ILE A 39 -2.70 1.51 -8.61
C ILE A 39 -3.19 2.16 -7.31
N CYS A 40 -3.50 3.46 -7.34
CA CYS A 40 -4.03 4.17 -6.17
C CYS A 40 -5.42 3.67 -5.77
N ASP A 41 -6.26 3.35 -6.74
CA ASP A 41 -7.63 2.91 -6.53
C ASP A 41 -7.66 1.47 -6.04
N ALA A 42 -6.87 0.59 -6.66
CA ALA A 42 -6.67 -0.78 -6.20
C ALA A 42 -6.24 -0.82 -4.73
N ALA A 43 -5.24 -0.02 -4.35
CA ALA A 43 -4.76 -0.01 -2.96
C ALA A 43 -5.83 0.47 -1.96
N VAL A 44 -6.73 1.37 -2.36
CA VAL A 44 -7.85 1.83 -1.53
C VAL A 44 -8.96 0.77 -1.47
N ARG A 45 -9.31 0.17 -2.62
CA ARG A 45 -10.30 -0.92 -2.72
C ARG A 45 -9.90 -2.10 -1.84
N GLU A 46 -8.67 -2.59 -1.96
CA GLU A 46 -8.17 -3.75 -1.21
C GLU A 46 -8.24 -3.53 0.31
N VAL A 47 -7.88 -2.33 0.79
CA VAL A 47 -8.04 -2.00 2.22
C VAL A 47 -9.50 -2.07 2.63
N LYS A 48 -10.41 -1.54 1.80
CA LYS A 48 -11.83 -1.54 2.08
C LYS A 48 -12.42 -2.95 2.09
N GLU A 49 -12.06 -3.78 1.12
CA GLU A 49 -12.53 -5.16 0.97
C GLU A 49 -12.08 -6.02 2.14
N GLU A 50 -10.78 -6.05 2.45
CA GLU A 50 -10.26 -6.93 3.49
C GLU A 50 -10.67 -6.51 4.91
N THR A 51 -10.80 -5.20 5.17
CA THR A 51 -10.87 -4.66 6.55
C THR A 51 -12.07 -3.77 6.84
N GLY A 52 -12.83 -3.37 5.83
CA GLY A 52 -13.93 -2.42 5.97
C GLY A 52 -13.50 -0.95 6.19
N VAL A 53 -12.20 -0.68 6.37
CA VAL A 53 -11.67 0.66 6.62
C VAL A 53 -11.70 1.50 5.35
N ASN A 54 -12.26 2.71 5.43
CA ASN A 54 -12.13 3.71 4.38
C ASN A 54 -10.76 4.36 4.51
N ALA A 55 -10.05 4.53 3.39
CA ALA A 55 -8.74 5.17 3.36
C ALA A 55 -8.60 6.03 2.10
N LYS A 56 -7.64 6.95 2.12
CA LYS A 56 -7.22 7.71 0.94
C LYS A 56 -5.78 7.39 0.59
N PHE A 57 -5.50 7.31 -0.70
CA PHE A 57 -4.15 7.18 -1.22
C PHE A 57 -3.31 8.42 -0.90
N VAL A 58 -2.03 8.22 -0.56
CA VAL A 58 -1.06 9.30 -0.28
C VAL A 58 0.07 9.25 -1.31
N GLU A 59 0.80 8.14 -1.36
CA GLU A 59 1.96 7.98 -2.26
C GLU A 59 2.36 6.51 -2.43
N ILE A 60 3.07 6.21 -3.53
CA ILE A 60 3.82 4.97 -3.68
C ILE A 60 5.18 5.15 -2.97
N LEU A 61 5.47 4.31 -1.99
CA LEU A 61 6.74 4.32 -1.27
C LEU A 61 7.83 3.57 -2.05
N ALA A 62 7.49 2.42 -2.60
CA ALA A 62 8.42 1.59 -3.35
C ALA A 62 7.67 0.69 -4.32
N PHE A 63 8.40 0.15 -5.29
CA PHE A 63 7.93 -0.97 -6.08
C PHE A 63 9.05 -1.99 -6.28
N ARG A 64 8.67 -3.25 -6.47
CA ARG A 64 9.56 -4.37 -6.74
C ARG A 64 9.11 -5.06 -8.00
N GLN A 65 10.08 -5.51 -8.80
CA GLN A 65 9.84 -6.46 -9.86
C GLN A 65 10.33 -7.86 -9.46
N SER A 66 9.59 -8.89 -9.89
CA SER A 66 10.11 -10.26 -9.94
C SER A 66 9.68 -10.96 -11.22
N HIS A 67 10.36 -12.06 -11.57
CA HIS A 67 10.11 -12.83 -12.78
C HIS A 67 9.73 -14.26 -12.43
N LYS A 68 9.01 -14.92 -13.35
CA LYS A 68 8.54 -16.30 -13.21
C LYS A 68 7.66 -16.48 -11.97
N SER A 69 6.75 -15.52 -11.78
CA SER A 69 5.72 -15.56 -10.74
C SER A 69 4.51 -16.33 -11.28
N PHE A 70 3.30 -15.78 -11.16
CA PHE A 70 2.10 -16.39 -11.74
C PHE A 70 2.21 -16.55 -13.26
N PHE A 71 1.87 -17.74 -13.78
CA PHE A 71 1.86 -18.07 -15.22
C PHE A 71 3.16 -17.72 -15.97
N ASP A 72 4.32 -17.88 -15.31
CA ASP A 72 5.65 -17.54 -15.84
C ASP A 72 5.79 -16.06 -16.26
N LYS A 73 4.94 -15.17 -15.73
CA LYS A 73 4.98 -13.73 -16.00
C LYS A 73 5.84 -12.99 -14.98
N SER A 74 6.15 -11.74 -15.34
CA SER A 74 6.73 -10.79 -14.40
C SER A 74 5.65 -10.23 -13.49
N ASP A 75 6.01 -9.98 -12.24
CA ASP A 75 5.18 -9.41 -11.20
C ASP A 75 5.74 -8.05 -10.79
N LEU A 76 4.85 -7.07 -10.62
CA LEU A 76 5.15 -5.77 -10.04
C LEU A 76 4.39 -5.63 -8.74
N PHE A 77 5.12 -5.40 -7.65
CA PHE A 77 4.57 -5.23 -6.31
C PHE A 77 4.77 -3.79 -5.86
N PHE A 78 3.68 -3.08 -5.54
CA PHE A 78 3.70 -1.68 -5.12
C PHE A 78 3.40 -1.55 -3.62
N VAL A 79 4.27 -0.82 -2.92
CA VAL A 79 4.05 -0.45 -1.52
C VAL A 79 3.42 0.93 -1.49
N CYS A 80 2.11 0.99 -1.31
CA CYS A 80 1.36 2.24 -1.23
C CYS A 80 1.16 2.68 0.22
N MET A 81 1.42 3.94 0.54
CA MET A 81 1.02 4.58 1.78
C MET A 81 -0.40 5.16 1.65
N LEU A 82 -1.23 4.85 2.62
CA LEU A 82 -2.60 5.36 2.71
C LEU A 82 -2.84 5.99 4.08
N GLN A 83 -3.73 6.97 4.12
CA GLN A 83 -4.24 7.57 5.35
C GLN A 83 -5.66 7.06 5.61
N PRO A 84 -5.95 6.52 6.81
CA PRO A 84 -7.31 6.09 7.14
C PRO A 84 -8.26 7.28 7.29
N LEU A 85 -9.50 7.06 6.88
CA LEU A 85 -10.64 7.97 7.03
C LEU A 85 -11.68 7.42 8.01
N SER A 86 -11.62 6.13 8.33
CA SER A 86 -12.38 5.48 9.40
C SER A 86 -11.49 4.54 10.19
N PHE A 87 -11.94 4.11 11.37
CA PHE A 87 -11.13 3.29 12.28
C PHE A 87 -11.79 1.98 12.69
N ASP A 88 -13.11 1.87 12.54
CA ASP A 88 -13.85 0.63 12.79
C ASP A 88 -13.48 -0.43 11.74
N ILE A 89 -13.07 -1.59 12.23
CA ILE A 89 -12.66 -2.71 11.39
C ILE A 89 -13.84 -3.67 11.23
N GLN A 90 -14.16 -3.99 9.99
CA GLN A 90 -15.12 -5.02 9.60
C GLN A 90 -14.43 -5.92 8.58
N LYS A 91 -13.80 -6.98 9.07
CA LYS A 91 -13.01 -7.89 8.23
C LYS A 91 -13.89 -8.69 7.28
N GLN A 92 -13.37 -9.02 6.11
CA GLN A 92 -14.00 -9.97 5.21
C GLN A 92 -13.78 -11.41 5.69
N ASP A 93 -14.83 -12.04 6.23
CA ASP A 93 -14.75 -13.37 6.86
C ASP A 93 -14.34 -14.52 5.91
N ALA A 94 -14.46 -14.32 4.60
CA ALA A 94 -14.07 -15.30 3.60
C ALA A 94 -12.54 -15.47 3.52
N GLU A 95 -11.79 -14.37 3.60
CA GLU A 95 -10.36 -14.33 3.29
C GLU A 95 -9.49 -13.94 4.48
N ILE A 96 -10.03 -13.15 5.41
CA ILE A 96 -9.29 -12.57 6.52
C ILE A 96 -9.67 -13.27 7.83
N GLU A 97 -8.66 -13.87 8.46
CA GLU A 97 -8.78 -14.52 9.76
C GLU A 97 -8.95 -13.48 10.86
N ALA A 98 -8.09 -12.46 10.85
CA ALA A 98 -8.11 -11.36 11.81
C ALA A 98 -7.55 -10.08 11.19
N ALA A 99 -8.02 -8.92 11.66
CA ALA A 99 -7.54 -7.60 11.27
C ALA A 99 -7.47 -6.70 12.51
N GLN A 100 -6.43 -5.89 12.64
CA GLN A 100 -6.27 -4.96 13.77
C GLN A 100 -5.40 -3.76 13.43
N TRP A 101 -5.52 -2.72 14.26
CA TRP A 101 -4.51 -1.68 14.41
C TRP A 101 -3.39 -2.20 15.31
N MET A 102 -2.18 -2.27 14.79
CA MET A 102 -1.00 -2.76 15.50
C MET A 102 0.05 -1.65 15.59
N PRO A 103 0.68 -1.37 16.75
CA PRO A 103 1.82 -0.46 16.82
C PRO A 103 2.87 -0.82 15.76
N PHE A 104 3.32 0.16 14.96
CA PHE A 104 4.23 -0.12 13.83
C PHE A 104 5.52 -0.83 14.28
N GLU A 105 6.07 -0.46 15.43
CA GLU A 105 7.24 -1.11 16.01
C GLU A 105 7.00 -2.60 16.29
N GLN A 106 5.79 -2.98 16.71
CA GLN A 106 5.42 -4.38 16.91
C GLN A 106 5.33 -5.13 15.58
N TYR A 107 4.78 -4.51 14.53
CA TYR A 107 4.77 -5.09 13.19
C TYR A 107 6.21 -5.30 12.69
N ALA A 108 7.05 -4.27 12.79
CA ALA A 108 8.44 -4.29 12.35
C ALA A 108 9.22 -5.38 13.10
N ALA A 109 9.02 -5.51 14.41
CA ALA A 109 9.67 -6.50 15.28
C ALA A 109 9.27 -7.97 15.03
N GLN A 110 8.29 -8.26 14.17
CA GLN A 110 7.92 -9.63 13.87
C GLN A 110 9.11 -10.43 13.31
N PRO A 111 9.42 -11.64 13.83
CA PRO A 111 10.51 -12.47 13.32
C PRO A 111 10.40 -12.75 11.82
N PHE A 112 9.17 -12.88 11.32
CA PHE A 112 8.91 -13.06 9.90
C PHE A 112 9.37 -11.86 9.06
N VAL A 113 9.10 -10.63 9.50
CA VAL A 113 9.53 -9.40 8.82
C VAL A 113 11.05 -9.29 8.83
N HIS A 114 11.68 -9.55 9.98
CA HIS A 114 13.13 -9.53 10.12
C HIS A 114 13.85 -10.60 9.29
N GLY A 115 13.26 -11.80 9.19
CA GLY A 115 13.83 -12.94 8.49
C GLY A 115 13.74 -12.88 6.95
N HIS A 116 12.99 -11.92 6.39
CA HIS A 116 12.79 -11.79 4.95
C HIS A 116 13.33 -10.45 4.44
N GLU A 117 14.35 -10.51 3.59
CA GLU A 117 15.10 -9.32 3.14
C GLU A 117 14.21 -8.23 2.53
N LEU A 118 13.27 -8.59 1.65
CA LEU A 118 12.33 -7.64 1.06
C LEU A 118 11.49 -6.93 2.13
N LEU A 119 10.97 -7.67 3.11
CA LEU A 119 10.11 -7.12 4.15
C LEU A 119 10.91 -6.21 5.09
N ARG A 120 12.18 -6.54 5.35
CA ARG A 120 13.10 -5.67 6.08
C ARG A 120 13.27 -4.32 5.36
N TYR A 121 13.55 -4.32 4.05
CA TYR A 121 13.63 -3.08 3.28
C TYR A 121 12.31 -2.29 3.28
N ILE A 122 11.17 -2.96 3.17
CA ILE A 122 9.85 -2.30 3.24
C ILE A 122 9.65 -1.67 4.62
N SER A 123 9.97 -2.39 5.70
CA SER A 123 9.89 -1.89 7.07
C SER A 123 10.80 -0.67 7.27
N ASP A 124 12.03 -0.70 6.76
CA ASP A 124 12.98 0.42 6.86
C ASP A 124 12.47 1.66 6.10
N ILE A 125 11.86 1.48 4.92
CA ILE A 125 11.23 2.56 4.15
C ILE A 125 10.03 3.14 4.90
N CYS A 126 9.16 2.30 5.46
CA CYS A 126 8.02 2.73 6.27
C CYS A 126 8.49 3.53 7.50
N SER A 127 9.50 3.05 8.24
CA SER A 127 10.12 3.77 9.36
C SER A 127 10.67 5.13 8.92
N ALA A 128 11.48 5.17 7.86
CA ALA A 128 12.03 6.41 7.33
C ALA A 128 10.93 7.39 6.88
N LYS A 129 9.80 6.90 6.37
CA LYS A 129 8.64 7.73 6.03
C LYS A 129 7.97 8.34 7.26
N LEU A 130 7.75 7.55 8.31
CA LEU A 130 7.18 8.03 9.57
C LEU A 130 8.08 9.07 10.25
N GLU A 131 9.39 8.96 10.10
CA GLU A 131 10.38 9.92 10.61
C GLU A 131 10.54 11.16 9.71
N GLY A 132 9.80 11.26 8.60
CA GLY A 132 9.89 12.37 7.65
C GLY A 132 11.16 12.39 6.80
N ARG A 133 11.94 11.29 6.79
CA ARG A 133 13.19 11.14 6.04
C ARG A 133 13.02 10.47 4.67
N TYR A 134 11.79 10.06 4.32
CA TYR A 134 11.47 9.42 3.05
C TYR A 134 10.32 10.14 2.35
N THR A 135 10.44 10.35 1.04
CA THR A 135 9.38 10.91 0.20
C THR A 135 9.12 9.96 -0.96
N GLY A 136 7.91 9.41 -1.02
CA GLY A 136 7.46 8.58 -2.12
C GLY A 136 7.00 9.38 -3.35
N PHE A 137 6.17 8.73 -4.15
CA PHE A 137 5.64 9.24 -5.41
C PHE A 137 4.13 9.47 -5.27
N SER A 138 3.71 10.73 -5.26
CA SER A 138 2.30 11.11 -5.25
C SER A 138 1.71 10.99 -6.65
N SER A 139 0.42 10.68 -6.73
CA SER A 139 -0.33 10.63 -7.99
C SER A 139 -0.74 12.05 -8.41
N VAL A 140 -0.35 12.46 -9.62
CA VAL A 140 -0.76 13.72 -10.23
C VAL A 140 -1.68 13.41 -11.41
N PRO A 141 -2.94 13.87 -11.40
CA PRO A 141 -3.83 13.68 -12.53
C PRO A 141 -3.34 14.50 -13.73
N THR A 142 -3.32 13.86 -14.89
CA THR A 142 -2.91 14.43 -16.17
C THR A 142 -3.89 14.00 -17.26
N VAL A 143 -4.00 14.80 -18.32
CA VAL A 143 -4.87 14.53 -19.46
C VAL A 143 -4.01 14.30 -20.68
N THR A 144 -4.20 13.16 -21.36
CA THR A 144 -3.51 12.92 -22.64
C THR A 144 -4.12 13.77 -23.74
N SER A 145 -3.29 14.40 -24.57
CA SER A 145 -3.74 15.28 -25.67
C SER A 145 -4.56 14.56 -26.75
N PHE A 146 -4.58 13.22 -26.75
CA PHE A 146 -5.15 12.41 -27.81
C PHE A 146 -6.42 11.65 -27.42
N SER A 147 -6.80 11.59 -26.13
CA SER A 147 -7.94 10.75 -25.72
C SER A 147 -8.85 11.32 -24.63
N GLU A 148 -8.61 12.53 -24.12
CA GLU A 148 -9.35 13.15 -22.98
C GLU A 148 -9.46 12.26 -21.72
N LYS A 149 -8.79 11.09 -21.71
CA LYS A 149 -8.76 10.19 -20.56
C LYS A 149 -7.86 10.77 -19.48
N ASN A 150 -8.38 10.74 -18.25
CA ASN A 150 -7.59 10.98 -17.05
C ASN A 150 -6.54 9.87 -16.92
N THR A 151 -5.32 10.28 -16.61
CA THR A 151 -4.18 9.38 -16.37
C THR A 151 -3.39 9.90 -15.18
N TYR A 152 -2.73 9.02 -14.45
CA TYR A 152 -1.94 9.42 -13.28
C TYR A 152 -0.44 9.34 -13.56
N LEU A 153 0.25 10.46 -13.36
CA LEU A 153 1.71 10.50 -13.25
C LEU A 153 2.10 10.35 -11.78
N TYR A 154 2.84 9.29 -11.46
CA TYR A 154 3.41 9.11 -10.11
C TYR A 154 4.78 9.77 -10.07
N MET A 155 4.94 10.80 -9.25
CA MET A 155 6.18 11.57 -9.17
C MET A 155 6.48 12.04 -7.75
N ASN A 156 7.77 12.29 -7.47
CA ASN A 156 8.17 12.83 -6.19
C ASN A 156 7.58 14.24 -6.00
N GLY A 157 6.77 14.42 -4.95
CA GLY A 157 6.04 15.67 -4.67
C GLY A 157 6.92 16.89 -4.41
N ASN A 158 8.22 16.72 -4.18
CA ASN A 158 9.16 17.83 -4.04
C ASN A 158 9.47 18.51 -5.39
N VAL A 159 9.11 17.90 -6.52
CA VAL A 159 9.18 18.53 -7.83
C VAL A 159 7.95 19.41 -8.00
N ARG A 160 8.02 20.66 -7.53
CA ARG A 160 7.04 21.69 -7.89
C ARG A 160 7.13 21.93 -9.39
N THR A 161 6.20 21.38 -10.17
CA THR A 161 5.98 21.88 -11.52
C THR A 161 5.38 23.27 -11.37
N ASN A 162 6.12 24.31 -11.77
CA ASN A 162 5.54 25.65 -11.94
C ASN A 162 4.38 25.51 -12.92
N SER A 163 3.15 25.43 -12.40
CA SER A 163 1.96 25.69 -13.20
C SER A 163 2.11 27.12 -13.68
N ARG A 164 2.37 27.27 -14.98
CA ARG A 164 2.26 28.55 -15.68
C ARG A 164 0.91 29.13 -15.28
N GLY A 165 0.93 30.24 -14.54
CA GLY A 165 -0.23 31.12 -14.49
C GLY A 165 -0.55 31.47 -15.93
N ASN A 166 -1.77 31.16 -16.36
CA ASN A 166 -2.30 31.75 -17.58
C ASN A 166 -3.06 33.01 -17.18
N PRO A 167 -2.91 34.10 -17.96
CA PRO A 167 -3.49 35.41 -17.68
C PRO A 167 -5.01 35.44 -17.79
#